data_AF-A0AAJ6V5C3-F1
#
_entry.id   AF-A0AAJ6V5C3-F1
#
_cell.length_a   1.000
_cell.length_b   1.000
_cell.length_c   1.000
_cell.angle_alpha   90.00
_cell.angle_beta   90.00
_cell.angle_gamma   90.00
#
_symmetry.space_group_name_H-M   'P 1'
#
loop_
_entity.id
_entity.type
_entity.pdbx_description
1 polymer ?
#
loop_
_entity_poly.entity_id
_entity_poly.type
_entity_poly.pdbx_seq_one_letter_code
_entity_poly.pdbx_strand_id
1 'polypeptide(L)'
;MQGLISLRSSPCFLHSCPRSSNTKHLVSKPHCSLRKRSTSSLRSTLPSISLSLFGSGFFLGPLIDGLHSRVNLVVYQNGSIDIGPLHTNIWVPPLLGLFYCSVGLLQLFLDQRAPSKVPEGSLEKTAIALVTWIGFTLASIIGLCCPLAEIPIMKLFHLWYYPQANIEILGQGLVTWTTTCYFVYTPFLISLSRWLRSMITPANKSA
;
A
#
# COMPACT_ATOMS: atom_id res chain seq x y z
N MET A 1 -55.91 -73.56 -47.00
CA MET A 1 -54.53 -73.76 -46.49
C MET A 1 -54.37 -72.78 -45.33
N GLN A 2 -54.79 -73.06 -44.10
CA GLN A 2 -54.26 -74.01 -43.09
C GLN A 2 -52.76 -73.83 -42.78
N GLY A 3 -52.47 -73.52 -41.51
CA GLY A 3 -51.16 -73.34 -40.87
C GLY A 3 -51.11 -72.05 -40.03
N LEU A 4 -51.76 -71.92 -38.86
CA LEU A 4 -51.55 -72.49 -37.51
C LEU A 4 -50.19 -72.19 -36.82
N ILE A 5 -50.29 -71.35 -35.76
CA ILE A 5 -49.67 -71.42 -34.41
C ILE A 5 -48.15 -71.04 -34.35
N SER A 6 -47.71 -70.08 -33.53
CA SER A 6 -47.67 -70.18 -32.06
C SER A 6 -47.65 -68.85 -31.29
N LEU A 7 -48.49 -68.82 -30.25
CA LEU A 7 -48.45 -67.90 -29.10
C LEU A 7 -47.28 -68.26 -28.16
N ARG A 8 -46.79 -67.26 -27.40
CA ARG A 8 -47.10 -67.04 -25.95
C ARG A 8 -45.88 -66.63 -25.10
N SER A 9 -46.11 -65.55 -24.33
CA SER A 9 -45.80 -65.34 -22.90
C SER A 9 -44.35 -65.26 -22.37
N SER A 10 -44.07 -64.11 -21.73
CA SER A 10 -43.11 -63.88 -20.62
C SER A 10 -43.26 -64.91 -19.47
N PRO A 11 -42.28 -65.10 -18.55
CA PRO A 11 -41.99 -64.13 -17.46
C PRO A 11 -40.53 -64.06 -16.94
N CYS A 12 -40.32 -63.10 -16.04
CA CYS A 12 -39.14 -62.82 -15.20
C CYS A 12 -38.50 -64.05 -14.54
N PHE A 13 -37.17 -64.03 -14.31
CA PHE A 13 -36.54 -64.36 -13.01
C PHE A 13 -35.04 -63.94 -12.97
N LEU A 14 -34.75 -63.02 -12.05
CA LEU A 14 -33.61 -62.86 -11.13
C LEU A 14 -32.11 -62.86 -11.56
N HIS A 15 -31.44 -61.85 -10.95
CA HIS A 15 -30.05 -61.81 -10.47
C HIS A 15 -28.88 -61.60 -11.46
N SER A 16 -28.36 -60.36 -11.51
CA SER A 16 -27.09 -59.98 -10.85
C SER A 16 -26.57 -58.62 -11.33
N CYS A 17 -26.40 -57.67 -10.41
CA CYS A 17 -25.63 -56.44 -10.66
C CYS A 17 -24.12 -56.75 -10.72
N PRO A 18 -23.38 -56.06 -11.62
CA PRO A 18 -22.07 -55.56 -11.25
C PRO A 18 -21.99 -54.02 -11.33
N ARG A 19 -21.21 -53.52 -10.37
CA ARG A 19 -20.87 -52.13 -10.06
C ARG A 19 -20.17 -51.37 -11.18
N SER A 20 -20.50 -50.07 -11.25
CA SER A 20 -19.59 -48.91 -11.33
C SER A 20 -18.39 -48.96 -12.28
N SER A 21 -18.44 -48.14 -13.33
CA SER A 21 -17.27 -47.35 -13.72
C SER A 21 -17.68 -45.91 -14.06
N ASN A 22 -17.47 -45.01 -13.09
CA ASN A 22 -17.56 -43.57 -13.30
C ASN A 22 -16.40 -43.15 -14.22
N THR A 23 -16.72 -42.63 -15.39
CA THR A 23 -15.80 -41.91 -16.27
C THR A 23 -15.33 -40.64 -15.55
N LYS A 24 -14.19 -40.72 -14.86
CA LYS A 24 -13.54 -39.53 -14.28
C LYS A 24 -12.97 -38.70 -15.42
N HIS A 25 -13.75 -37.76 -15.92
CA HIS A 25 -13.24 -36.63 -16.67
C HIS A 25 -12.24 -35.92 -15.76
N LEU A 26 -10.94 -36.07 -16.05
CA LEU A 26 -9.88 -35.39 -15.33
C LEU A 26 -9.91 -33.91 -15.75
N VAL A 27 -10.89 -33.19 -15.26
CA VAL A 27 -10.88 -31.72 -15.28
C VAL A 27 -9.72 -31.32 -14.40
N SER A 28 -8.60 -30.97 -15.02
CA SER A 28 -7.53 -30.22 -14.39
C SER A 28 -8.15 -28.93 -13.87
N LYS A 29 -8.53 -28.92 -12.60
CA LYS A 29 -8.84 -27.69 -11.89
C LYS A 29 -7.54 -26.88 -11.89
N PRO A 30 -7.46 -25.69 -12.51
CA PRO A 30 -6.31 -24.84 -12.28
C PRO A 30 -6.33 -24.49 -10.80
N HIS A 31 -5.40 -25.08 -10.05
CA HIS A 31 -5.21 -24.74 -8.65
C HIS A 31 -4.73 -23.30 -8.63
N CYS A 32 -5.64 -22.37 -8.31
CA CYS A 32 -5.39 -20.94 -8.31
C CYS A 32 -4.35 -20.60 -7.24
N SER A 33 -3.07 -20.60 -7.62
CA SER A 33 -1.91 -20.31 -6.77
C SER A 33 -1.61 -18.80 -6.65
N LEU A 34 -2.47 -17.94 -7.21
CA LEU A 34 -2.27 -16.49 -7.33
C LEU A 34 -2.07 -15.77 -5.99
N ARG A 35 -2.55 -16.32 -4.87
CA ARG A 35 -2.41 -15.68 -3.55
C ARG A 35 -0.99 -15.75 -2.97
N LYS A 36 -0.17 -16.74 -3.33
CA LYS A 36 1.22 -16.85 -2.83
C LYS A 36 2.22 -16.02 -3.64
N ARG A 37 1.91 -15.71 -4.90
CA ARG A 37 2.87 -15.05 -5.82
C ARG A 37 3.03 -13.55 -5.53
N SER A 38 1.95 -12.83 -5.21
CA SER A 38 2.03 -11.39 -4.92
C SER A 38 2.83 -11.09 -3.65
N THR A 39 2.62 -11.89 -2.60
CA THR A 39 3.31 -11.74 -1.30
C THR A 39 4.80 -12.05 -1.40
N SER A 40 5.16 -13.09 -2.16
CA SER A 40 6.56 -13.46 -2.44
C SER A 40 7.27 -12.40 -3.28
N SER A 41 6.59 -11.84 -4.28
CA SER A 41 7.17 -10.81 -5.16
C SER A 41 7.39 -9.47 -4.44
N LEU A 42 6.51 -9.08 -3.50
CA LEU A 42 6.72 -7.87 -2.72
C LEU A 42 7.91 -8.06 -1.78
N ARG A 43 8.02 -9.22 -1.11
CA ARG A 43 9.14 -9.48 -0.19
C ARG A 43 10.50 -9.45 -0.89
N SER A 44 10.59 -9.94 -2.12
CA SER A 44 11.83 -9.89 -2.90
C SER A 44 12.18 -8.50 -3.44
N THR A 45 11.17 -7.67 -3.73
CA THR A 45 11.37 -6.29 -4.22
C THR A 45 11.44 -5.25 -3.11
N LEU A 46 11.05 -5.62 -1.88
CA LEU A 46 10.98 -4.75 -0.71
C LEU A 46 12.29 -3.99 -0.47
N PRO A 47 13.48 -4.61 -0.45
CA PRO A 47 14.72 -3.88 -0.16
C PRO A 47 14.99 -2.77 -1.18
N SER A 48 14.72 -3.03 -2.46
CA SER A 48 14.92 -2.06 -3.55
C SER A 48 13.90 -0.92 -3.48
N ILE A 49 12.63 -1.25 -3.20
CA ILE A 49 11.59 -0.23 -3.00
C ILE A 49 11.91 0.63 -1.77
N SER A 50 12.29 0.01 -0.65
CA SER A 50 12.68 0.71 0.58
C SER A 50 13.85 1.66 0.35
N LEU A 51 14.91 1.20 -0.33
CA LEU A 51 16.08 2.01 -0.63
C LEU A 51 15.71 3.18 -1.56
N SER A 52 14.86 2.94 -2.56
CA SER A 52 14.39 3.97 -3.49
C SER A 52 13.52 5.01 -2.78
N LEU A 53 12.59 4.58 -1.93
CA LEU A 53 11.76 5.48 -1.12
C LEU A 53 12.62 6.28 -0.15
N PHE A 54 13.51 5.63 0.59
CA PHE A 54 14.43 6.29 1.51
C PHE A 54 15.29 7.32 0.79
N GLY A 55 15.93 6.93 -0.31
CA GLY A 55 16.76 7.85 -1.12
C GLY A 55 15.95 9.02 -1.65
N SER A 56 14.74 8.77 -2.17
CA SER A 56 13.87 9.86 -2.63
C SER A 56 13.52 10.83 -1.51
N GLY A 57 13.19 10.35 -0.31
CA GLY A 57 12.92 11.22 0.84
C GLY A 57 14.16 11.94 1.36
N PHE A 58 15.30 11.27 1.34
CA PHE A 58 16.58 11.83 1.79
C PHE A 58 17.03 13.01 0.93
N PHE A 59 16.79 12.97 -0.39
CA PHE A 59 17.20 14.05 -1.30
C PHE A 59 16.07 15.04 -1.58
N LEU A 60 14.89 14.57 -1.99
CA LEU A 60 13.78 15.44 -2.37
C LEU A 60 13.15 16.11 -1.15
N GLY A 61 13.11 15.42 -0.01
CA GLY A 61 12.54 15.94 1.22
C GLY A 61 13.19 17.25 1.65
N PRO A 62 14.52 17.30 1.91
CA PRO A 62 15.21 18.53 2.29
C PRO A 62 15.08 19.64 1.26
N LEU A 63 15.01 19.33 -0.04
CA LEU A 63 14.82 20.35 -1.08
C LEU A 63 13.46 21.06 -0.95
N ILE A 64 12.40 20.31 -0.65
CA ILE A 64 11.06 20.87 -0.42
C ILE A 64 11.02 21.57 0.93
N ASP A 65 11.53 20.93 1.97
CA ASP A 65 11.56 21.46 3.34
C ASP A 65 12.39 22.75 3.46
N GLY A 66 13.48 22.88 2.70
CA GLY A 66 14.28 24.09 2.63
C GLY A 66 13.52 25.33 2.20
N LEU A 67 12.38 25.19 1.52
CA LEU A 67 11.49 26.32 1.23
C LEU A 67 10.97 26.96 2.52
N HIS A 68 10.74 26.16 3.57
CA HIS A 68 10.27 26.65 4.86
C HIS A 68 11.27 27.59 5.51
N SER A 69 12.57 27.29 5.44
CA SER A 69 13.60 28.17 5.99
C SER A 69 13.81 29.43 5.16
N ARG A 70 13.65 29.35 3.83
CA ARG A 70 13.74 30.52 2.93
C ARG A 70 12.69 31.59 3.19
N VAL A 71 11.48 31.19 3.58
CA VAL A 71 10.39 32.12 3.90
C VAL A 71 10.24 32.38 5.40
N ASN A 72 11.26 31.99 6.19
CA ASN A 72 11.27 32.13 7.65
C ASN A 72 10.06 31.47 8.34
N LEU A 73 9.50 30.41 7.75
CA LEU A 73 8.44 29.62 8.36
C LEU A 73 9.01 28.68 9.43
N VAL A 74 10.18 28.11 9.18
CA VAL A 74 10.91 27.23 10.09
C VAL A 74 12.32 27.79 10.27
N VAL A 75 12.76 27.91 11.51
CA VAL A 75 14.14 28.32 11.82
C VAL A 75 14.86 27.12 12.44
N TYR A 76 15.93 26.69 11.77
CA TYR A 76 16.76 25.59 12.23
C TYR A 76 17.76 26.05 13.28
N GLN A 77 17.92 25.25 14.32
CA GLN A 77 18.78 25.51 15.48
C GLN A 77 19.94 24.50 15.51
N ASN A 78 20.02 23.63 16.52
CA ASN A 78 21.15 22.75 16.75
C ASN A 78 21.39 21.79 15.59
N GLY A 79 22.57 21.85 14.97
CA GLY A 79 22.91 21.02 13.81
C GLY A 79 22.33 21.53 12.50
N SER A 80 22.01 22.83 12.40
CA SER A 80 21.72 23.48 11.13
C SER A 80 22.94 23.42 10.21
N ILE A 81 22.68 23.23 8.92
CA ILE A 81 23.68 23.10 7.87
C ILE A 81 23.20 23.88 6.64
N ASP A 82 24.17 24.47 5.95
CA ASP A 82 23.96 25.16 4.68
C ASP A 82 24.60 24.36 3.54
N ILE A 83 23.77 23.84 2.64
CA ILE A 83 24.19 23.12 1.44
C ILE A 83 23.86 24.00 0.23
N GLY A 84 24.78 24.89 -0.12
CA GLY A 84 24.56 25.90 -1.14
C GLY A 84 23.36 26.79 -0.77
N PRO A 85 22.28 26.84 -1.56
CA PRO A 85 21.10 27.63 -1.22
C PRO A 85 20.21 26.98 -0.13
N LEU A 86 20.43 25.71 0.22
CA LEU A 86 19.56 24.96 1.12
C LEU A 86 20.01 25.13 2.58
N HIS A 87 19.16 25.76 3.41
CA HIS A 87 19.36 25.83 4.87
C HIS A 87 18.43 24.82 5.55
N THR A 88 18.99 23.78 6.17
CA THR A 88 18.23 22.69 6.82
C THR A 88 18.99 22.17 8.05
N ASN A 89 18.54 21.06 8.66
CA ASN A 89 19.22 20.39 9.77
C ASN A 89 19.85 19.06 9.33
N ILE A 90 20.98 18.67 9.92
CA ILE A 90 21.66 17.39 9.61
C ILE A 90 20.76 16.16 9.79
N TRP A 91 19.76 16.24 10.67
CA TRP A 91 18.81 15.15 10.92
C TRP A 91 17.59 15.16 10.00
N VAL A 92 17.30 16.27 9.30
CA VAL A 92 16.13 16.37 8.41
C VAL A 92 16.21 15.38 7.24
N PRO A 93 17.34 15.26 6.49
CA PRO A 93 17.46 14.27 5.43
C PRO A 93 17.18 12.82 5.87
N PRO A 94 17.82 12.26 6.93
CA PRO A 94 17.50 10.90 7.37
C PRO A 94 16.08 10.75 7.91
N LEU A 95 15.52 11.75 8.61
CA LEU A 95 14.14 11.71 9.09
C LEU A 95 13.13 11.66 7.92
N LEU A 96 13.32 12.49 6.89
CA LEU A 96 12.46 12.49 5.71
C LEU A 96 12.63 11.21 4.88
N GLY A 97 13.85 10.68 4.76
CA GLY A 97 14.09 9.37 4.15
C GLY A 97 13.32 8.25 4.88
N LEU A 98 13.38 8.20 6.22
CA LEU A 98 12.64 7.23 7.02
C LEU A 98 11.12 7.43 6.92
N PHE A 99 10.65 8.67 6.88
CA PHE A 99 9.24 8.98 6.68
C PHE A 99 8.74 8.47 5.34
N TYR A 100 9.46 8.74 4.24
CA TYR A 100 9.08 8.28 2.90
C TYR A 100 9.03 6.75 2.83
N CYS A 101 10.06 6.11 3.38
CA CYS A 101 10.17 4.66 3.44
C CYS A 101 9.02 4.05 4.26
N SER A 102 8.79 4.52 5.48
CA SER A 102 7.76 3.96 6.38
C SER A 102 6.35 4.10 5.82
N VAL A 103 5.93 5.30 5.42
CA VAL A 103 4.58 5.53 4.87
C VAL A 103 4.40 4.83 3.53
N GLY A 104 5.40 4.88 2.65
CA GLY A 104 5.35 4.21 1.34
C GLY A 104 5.21 2.69 1.48
N LEU A 105 5.98 2.06 2.36
CA LEU A 105 5.88 0.62 2.62
C LEU A 105 4.59 0.25 3.35
N LEU A 106 4.16 1.04 4.33
CA LEU A 106 2.90 0.84 5.04
C LEU A 106 1.74 0.84 4.06
N GLN A 107 1.70 1.78 3.11
CA GLN A 107 0.69 1.80 2.07
C GLN A 107 0.74 0.54 1.19
N LEU A 108 1.93 0.13 0.71
CA LEU A 108 2.04 -1.07 -0.13
C LEU A 108 1.59 -2.34 0.60
N PHE A 109 1.81 -2.39 1.91
CA PHE A 109 1.34 -3.46 2.77
C PHE A 109 -0.18 -3.45 2.94
N LEU A 110 -0.78 -2.26 3.13
CA LEU A 110 -2.23 -2.10 3.17
C LEU A 110 -2.88 -2.48 1.83
N ASP A 111 -2.28 -2.06 0.71
CA ASP A 111 -2.71 -2.43 -0.65
C ASP A 111 -2.70 -3.96 -0.84
N GLN A 112 -1.73 -4.68 -0.25
CA GLN A 112 -1.67 -6.14 -0.32
C GLN A 112 -2.74 -6.83 0.54
N ARG A 113 -3.18 -6.18 1.62
CA ARG A 113 -4.20 -6.70 2.55
C ARG A 113 -5.63 -6.34 2.16
N ALA A 114 -5.83 -5.41 1.22
CA ALA A 114 -7.14 -5.04 0.73
C ALA A 114 -7.90 -6.28 0.17
N PRO A 115 -9.17 -6.48 0.56
CA PRO A 115 -9.92 -7.68 0.22
C PRO A 115 -10.17 -7.79 -1.28
N SER A 116 -9.80 -8.93 -1.88
CA SER A 116 -10.01 -9.22 -3.29
C SER A 116 -11.41 -9.80 -3.61
N LYS A 117 -12.30 -9.91 -2.61
CA LYS A 117 -13.64 -10.48 -2.76
C LYS A 117 -14.65 -9.38 -2.46
N VAL A 118 -15.20 -8.79 -3.52
CA VAL A 118 -16.22 -7.76 -3.45
C VAL A 118 -17.51 -8.34 -4.08
N PRO A 119 -18.70 -8.12 -3.50
CA PRO A 119 -19.97 -8.52 -4.11
C PRO A 119 -20.12 -7.96 -5.53
N GLU A 120 -20.79 -8.68 -6.42
CA GLU A 120 -21.08 -8.32 -7.83
C GLU A 120 -21.97 -7.05 -7.94
N GLY A 121 -21.45 -5.90 -7.54
CA GLY A 121 -21.85 -4.58 -8.01
C GLY A 121 -20.83 -4.07 -9.02
N SER A 122 -20.86 -2.77 -9.33
CA SER A 122 -19.83 -2.09 -10.13
C SER A 122 -18.45 -2.19 -9.44
N LEU A 123 -17.75 -3.31 -9.64
CA LEU A 123 -16.49 -3.70 -9.01
C LEU A 123 -15.46 -2.56 -9.01
N GLU A 124 -15.37 -1.87 -10.14
CA GLU A 124 -14.49 -0.72 -10.34
C GLU A 124 -14.79 0.41 -9.34
N LYS A 125 -16.06 0.77 -9.13
CA LYS A 125 -16.46 1.85 -8.20
C LYS A 125 -16.17 1.47 -6.76
N THR A 126 -16.42 0.22 -6.36
CA THR A 126 -16.15 -0.24 -4.99
C THR A 126 -14.65 -0.36 -4.73
N ALA A 127 -13.86 -0.83 -5.71
CA ALA A 127 -12.41 -0.91 -5.60
C ALA A 127 -11.78 0.49 -5.52
N ILE A 128 -12.20 1.41 -6.39
CA ILE A 128 -11.76 2.81 -6.35
C ILE A 128 -12.15 3.45 -5.03
N ALA A 129 -13.38 3.22 -4.54
CA ALA A 129 -13.81 3.73 -3.25
C ALA A 129 -12.92 3.19 -2.12
N LEU A 130 -12.71 1.89 -2.04
CA LEU A 130 -11.94 1.26 -0.95
C LEU A 130 -10.46 1.70 -0.95
N VAL A 131 -9.85 1.79 -2.12
CA VAL A 131 -8.48 2.32 -2.29
C VAL A 131 -8.40 3.79 -1.88
N THR A 132 -9.39 4.59 -2.27
CA THR A 132 -9.50 6.00 -1.90
C THR A 132 -9.71 6.16 -0.38
N TRP A 133 -10.55 5.31 0.23
CA TRP A 133 -10.83 5.33 1.67
C TRP A 133 -9.61 4.94 2.52
N ILE A 134 -8.88 3.90 2.15
CA ILE A 134 -7.64 3.50 2.85
C ILE A 134 -6.60 4.62 2.74
N GLY A 135 -6.40 5.16 1.52
CA GLY A 135 -5.45 6.25 1.31
C GLY A 135 -5.82 7.51 2.08
N PHE A 136 -7.11 7.88 2.09
CA PHE A 136 -7.63 9.01 2.86
C PHE A 136 -7.46 8.81 4.37
N THR A 137 -7.76 7.61 4.88
CA THR A 137 -7.59 7.28 6.29
C THR A 137 -6.13 7.36 6.70
N LEU A 138 -5.23 6.80 5.88
CA LEU A 138 -3.79 6.89 6.12
C LEU A 138 -3.32 8.35 6.12
N ALA A 139 -3.72 9.14 5.11
CA ALA A 139 -3.39 10.56 5.03
C ALA A 139 -3.91 11.35 6.24
N SER A 140 -5.10 11.03 6.73
CA SER A 140 -5.67 11.66 7.93
C SER A 140 -4.87 11.33 9.20
N ILE A 141 -4.47 10.07 9.37
CA ILE A 141 -3.64 9.63 10.50
C ILE A 141 -2.28 10.33 10.44
N ILE A 142 -1.61 10.31 9.28
CA ILE A 142 -0.30 10.95 9.09
C ILE A 142 -0.40 12.46 9.29
N GLY A 143 -1.46 13.10 8.78
CA GLY A 143 -1.75 14.52 8.96
C GLY A 143 -1.83 14.95 10.43
N LEU A 144 -2.31 14.08 11.32
CA LEU A 144 -2.42 14.37 12.75
C LEU A 144 -1.18 13.93 13.54
N CYS A 145 -0.69 12.71 13.28
CA CYS A 145 0.40 12.12 14.04
C CYS A 145 1.75 12.79 13.78
N CYS A 146 2.04 13.22 12.54
CA CYS A 146 3.33 13.83 12.22
C CYS A 146 3.54 15.18 12.91
N PRO A 147 2.61 16.14 12.87
CA PRO A 147 2.75 17.39 13.65
C PRO A 147 2.90 17.13 15.16
N LEU A 148 2.21 16.12 15.70
CA LEU A 148 2.38 15.73 17.10
C LEU A 148 3.76 15.13 17.39
N ALA A 149 4.34 14.39 16.44
CA ALA A 149 5.68 13.85 16.55
C ALA A 149 6.78 14.92 16.43
N GLU A 150 6.52 16.07 15.79
CA GLU A 150 7.46 17.20 15.77
C GLU A 150 7.65 17.82 17.15
N ILE A 151 6.60 17.88 17.98
CA ILE A 151 6.65 18.50 19.31
C ILE A 151 7.77 17.95 20.20
N PRO A 152 7.90 16.63 20.43
CA PRO A 152 9.01 16.11 21.22
C PRO A 152 10.37 16.34 20.55
N ILE A 153 10.43 16.40 19.21
CA ILE A 153 11.68 16.68 18.50
C ILE A 153 12.15 18.11 18.78
N MET A 154 11.26 19.10 18.65
CA MET A 154 11.55 20.50 18.95
C MET A 154 11.87 20.71 20.44
N LYS A 155 11.09 20.07 21.33
CA LYS A 155 11.20 20.25 22.78
C LYS A 155 12.45 19.61 23.38
N LEU A 156 12.85 18.42 22.92
CA LEU A 156 13.94 17.65 23.51
C LEU A 156 15.28 17.88 22.81
N PHE A 157 15.27 18.06 21.49
CA PHE A 157 16.50 18.14 20.69
C PHE A 157 16.78 19.53 20.17
N HIS A 158 15.84 20.47 20.27
CA HIS A 158 16.00 21.86 19.83
C HIS A 158 16.54 21.94 18.39
N LEU A 159 15.97 21.14 17.49
CA LEU A 159 16.43 21.07 16.10
C LEU A 159 15.86 22.20 15.25
N TRP A 160 14.60 22.59 15.50
CA TRP A 160 13.92 23.70 14.84
C TRP A 160 12.76 24.22 15.68
N TYR A 161 12.22 25.36 15.28
CA TYR A 161 10.99 25.93 15.80
C TYR A 161 10.28 26.77 14.73
N TYR A 162 9.00 27.05 14.95
CA TYR A 162 8.18 27.90 14.09
C TYR A 162 8.08 29.32 14.67
N PRO A 163 8.75 30.34 14.09
CA PRO A 163 8.68 31.72 14.58
C PRO A 163 7.29 32.35 14.44
N GLN A 164 6.47 31.87 13.50
CA GLN A 164 5.10 32.33 13.25
C GLN A 164 4.07 31.27 13.66
N ALA A 165 4.32 30.55 14.76
CA ALA A 165 3.38 29.58 15.30
C ALA A 165 2.04 30.25 15.68
N ASN A 166 0.93 29.60 15.33
CA ASN A 166 -0.41 30.12 15.57
C ASN A 166 -1.25 29.25 16.51
N ILE A 167 -0.69 28.12 16.97
CA ILE A 167 -1.24 27.28 18.03
C ILE A 167 -0.10 26.78 18.91
N GLU A 168 -0.36 26.62 20.20
CA GLU A 168 0.59 26.06 21.14
C GLU A 168 0.08 24.70 21.65
N ILE A 169 0.93 23.68 21.57
CA ILE A 169 0.61 22.32 22.01
C ILE A 169 1.78 21.83 22.88
N LEU A 170 1.49 21.47 24.14
CA LEU A 170 2.49 20.97 25.11
C LEU A 170 3.69 21.91 25.36
N GLY A 171 3.48 23.22 25.25
CA GLY A 171 4.53 24.23 25.44
C GLY A 171 5.39 24.48 24.20
N GLN A 172 4.98 24.01 23.02
CA GLN A 172 5.66 24.26 21.74
C GLN A 172 4.69 24.85 20.73
N GLY A 173 5.16 25.89 20.04
CA GLY A 173 4.42 26.51 18.95
C GLY A 173 4.44 25.65 17.70
N LEU A 174 3.27 25.44 17.12
CA LEU A 174 3.08 24.83 15.80
C LEU A 174 2.30 25.77 14.89
N VAL A 175 2.44 25.54 13.60
CA VAL A 175 1.62 26.18 12.60
C VAL A 175 0.49 25.23 12.23
N THR A 176 -0.76 25.68 12.33
CA THR A 176 -1.95 24.84 12.13
C THR A 176 -2.01 24.15 10.77
N TRP A 177 -1.45 24.77 9.73
CA TRP A 177 -1.44 24.18 8.38
C TRP A 177 -0.37 23.08 8.20
N THR A 178 0.52 22.85 9.18
CA THR A 178 1.42 21.69 9.18
C THR A 178 0.63 20.38 9.07
N THR A 179 -0.53 20.27 9.73
CA THR A 179 -1.46 19.14 9.58
C THR A 179 -1.91 18.95 8.14
N THR A 180 -2.31 20.04 7.48
CA THR A 180 -2.73 20.02 6.08
C THR A 180 -1.59 19.60 5.17
N CYS A 181 -0.37 20.05 5.44
CA CYS A 181 0.80 19.65 4.66
C CYS A 181 1.04 18.15 4.70
N TYR A 182 1.10 17.54 5.88
CA TYR A 182 1.26 16.09 5.98
C TYR A 182 0.10 15.32 5.35
N PHE A 183 -1.13 15.82 5.50
CA PHE A 183 -2.30 15.23 4.85
C PHE A 183 -2.18 15.25 3.32
N VAL A 184 -1.93 16.41 2.71
CA VAL A 184 -1.84 16.58 1.24
C VAL A 184 -0.60 15.91 0.65
N TYR A 185 0.49 15.87 1.42
CA TYR A 185 1.73 15.24 1.02
C TYR A 185 1.62 13.70 0.94
N THR A 186 0.77 13.10 1.76
CA THR A 186 0.62 11.63 1.83
C THR A 186 0.14 10.99 0.51
N PRO A 187 -0.91 11.48 -0.18
CA PRO A 187 -1.30 10.99 -1.51
C PRO A 187 -0.19 10.96 -2.55
N PHE A 188 0.70 11.97 -2.55
CA PHE A 188 1.86 12.00 -3.43
C PHE A 188 2.79 10.82 -3.12
N LEU A 189 3.11 10.61 -1.84
CA LEU A 189 3.96 9.52 -1.40
C LEU A 189 3.36 8.12 -1.66
N ILE A 190 2.04 7.98 -1.51
CA ILE A 190 1.28 6.78 -1.90
C ILE A 190 1.44 6.51 -3.40
N SER A 191 1.36 7.54 -4.23
CA SER A 191 1.50 7.41 -5.68
C SER A 191 2.93 7.03 -6.06
N LEU A 192 3.93 7.64 -5.42
CA LEU A 192 5.34 7.34 -5.59
C LEU A 192 5.65 5.88 -5.24
N SER A 193 5.13 5.36 -4.12
CA SER A 193 5.40 3.99 -3.69
C SER A 193 4.80 2.95 -4.65
N ARG A 194 3.60 3.21 -5.16
CA ARG A 194 2.94 2.37 -6.19
C ARG A 194 3.70 2.38 -7.50
N TRP A 195 4.16 3.55 -7.93
CA TRP A 195 4.97 3.70 -9.14
C TRP A 195 6.32 2.99 -9.01
N LEU A 196 7.04 3.15 -7.90
CA LEU A 196 8.28 2.42 -7.64
C LEU A 196 8.07 0.90 -7.67
N ARG A 197 6.98 0.43 -7.04
CA ARG A 197 6.61 -0.98 -7.09
C ARG A 197 6.36 -1.45 -8.52
N SER A 198 5.69 -0.67 -9.37
CA SER A 198 5.43 -1.06 -10.77
C SER A 198 6.70 -1.11 -11.61
N MET A 199 7.69 -0.25 -11.32
CA MET A 199 8.96 -0.24 -12.04
C MET A 199 9.90 -1.38 -11.62
N ILE A 200 9.89 -1.74 -10.35
CA ILE A 200 10.81 -2.73 -9.77
C ILE A 200 10.27 -4.16 -9.89
N THR A 201 8.95 -4.34 -9.93
CA THR A 201 8.34 -5.67 -10.08
C THR A 201 8.47 -6.14 -11.53
N PRO A 202 9.18 -7.25 -11.81
CA PRO A 202 9.32 -7.74 -13.18
C PRO A 202 7.96 -8.15 -13.76
N ALA A 203 7.69 -7.75 -15.01
CA ALA A 203 6.54 -8.23 -15.74
C ALA A 203 6.66 -9.75 -15.93
N ASN A 204 5.68 -10.52 -15.45
CA ASN A 204 5.58 -11.93 -15.81
C ASN A 204 5.33 -12.01 -17.33
N LYS A 205 6.38 -12.26 -18.12
CA LYS A 205 6.20 -12.80 -19.47
C LYS A 205 5.70 -14.23 -19.29
N SER A 206 4.40 -14.44 -19.43
CA SER A 206 3.83 -15.77 -19.64
C SER A 206 4.32 -16.27 -21.01
N ALA A 207 5.36 -17.11 -20.99
CA ALA A 207 5.76 -17.97 -22.09
C ALA A 207 4.88 -19.22 -22.11
#